data_AF-A0A929ECX6-F1
#
_entry.id   AF-A0A929ECX6-F1
#
_cell.length_a   1.000
_cell.length_b   1.000
_cell.length_c   1.000
_cell.angle_alpha   90.00
_cell.angle_beta   90.00
_cell.angle_gamma   90.00
#
_symmetry.space_group_name_H-M   'P 1'
#
loop_
_entity.id
_entity.type
_entity.pdbx_description
1 polymer ?
#
loop_
_entity_poly.entity_id
_entity_poly.type
_entity_poly.pdbx_seq_one_letter_code
_entity_poly.pdbx_strand_id
1 'polypeptide(L)'
;MANKLDDAVKTFMGTPYDNIDCYTLVVNGLEKMGVNYRGKDSLSRQLLQMARTEGRADNAYFTGEGITQAIGDKVYSKSILHAQASPQQSQDIYHEMKELMQKGDILSFSLESKGHTGVISQNQDEWTFINSGRLDHSITEGAPKNGVGEETLIDEINNWIKLAQKRKESLLITIGRLDTEKLA
;
A
#
# COMPACT_ATOMS: atom_id res chain seq x y z
N MET A 1 -17.14 -10.72 9.55
CA MET A 1 -16.48 -9.84 8.57
C MET A 1 -15.14 -9.44 9.16
N ALA A 2 -14.10 -9.22 8.34
CA ALA A 2 -12.87 -8.64 8.84
C ALA A 2 -13.16 -7.19 9.27
N ASN A 3 -12.74 -6.80 10.47
CA ASN A 3 -13.02 -5.46 11.01
C ASN A 3 -12.06 -4.40 10.45
N LYS A 4 -10.93 -4.84 9.86
CA LYS A 4 -9.87 -4.01 9.31
C LYS A 4 -9.29 -4.64 8.05
N LEU A 5 -8.68 -3.80 7.21
CA LEU A 5 -8.12 -4.24 5.93
C LEU A 5 -6.98 -5.24 6.10
N ASP A 6 -6.15 -5.10 7.12
CA ASP A 6 -5.02 -6.02 7.37
C ASP A 6 -5.51 -7.45 7.63
N ASP A 7 -6.56 -7.62 8.43
CA ASP A 7 -7.20 -8.92 8.65
C ASP A 7 -7.80 -9.51 7.37
N ALA A 8 -8.40 -8.66 6.52
CA ALA A 8 -8.98 -9.10 5.25
C ALA A 8 -7.91 -9.62 4.29
N VAL A 9 -6.79 -8.91 4.15
CA VAL A 9 -5.71 -9.28 3.23
C VAL A 9 -4.86 -10.46 3.73
N LYS A 10 -4.79 -10.70 5.04
CA LYS A 10 -4.12 -11.88 5.62
C LYS A 10 -4.66 -13.21 5.09
N THR A 11 -5.92 -13.24 4.66
CA THR A 11 -6.51 -14.45 4.06
C THR A 11 -5.90 -14.86 2.72
N PHE A 12 -5.08 -14.01 2.11
CA PHE A 12 -4.39 -14.28 0.84
C PHE A 12 -2.90 -14.63 1.02
N MET A 13 -2.38 -14.69 2.25
CA MET A 13 -0.98 -15.04 2.52
C MET A 13 -0.54 -16.30 1.79
N GLY A 14 0.64 -16.26 1.18
CA GLY A 14 1.20 -17.39 0.43
C GLY A 14 0.73 -17.48 -1.02
N THR A 15 -0.19 -16.63 -1.46
CA THR A 15 -0.65 -16.62 -2.85
C THR A 15 0.45 -16.11 -3.79
N PRO A 16 0.77 -16.81 -4.90
CA PRO A 16 1.76 -16.34 -5.86
C PRO A 16 1.41 -15.00 -6.52
N TYR A 17 2.42 -14.21 -6.86
CA TYR A 17 2.24 -12.89 -7.47
C TYR A 17 1.43 -12.93 -8.78
N ASP A 18 1.64 -13.96 -9.60
CA ASP A 18 0.93 -14.13 -10.89
C ASP A 18 -0.60 -14.29 -10.71
N ASN A 19 -1.05 -14.61 -9.50
CA ASN A 19 -2.46 -14.71 -9.16
C ASN A 19 -3.01 -13.43 -8.51
N ILE A 20 -2.20 -12.75 -7.67
CA ILE A 20 -2.59 -11.55 -6.94
C ILE A 20 -1.39 -10.60 -6.91
N ASP A 21 -1.44 -9.49 -7.65
CA ASP A 21 -0.47 -8.40 -7.52
C ASP A 21 -0.80 -7.47 -6.33
N CYS A 22 0.05 -6.47 -6.08
CA CYS A 22 -0.08 -5.59 -4.92
C CYS A 22 -1.38 -4.77 -4.90
N TYR A 23 -1.84 -4.29 -6.06
CA TYR A 23 -3.09 -3.55 -6.15
C TYR A 23 -4.30 -4.46 -5.98
N THR A 24 -4.27 -5.63 -6.64
CA THR A 24 -5.30 -6.66 -6.57
C THR A 24 -5.45 -7.19 -5.14
N LEU A 25 -4.36 -7.29 -4.38
CA LEU A 25 -4.40 -7.64 -2.95
C LEU A 25 -5.26 -6.67 -2.15
N VAL A 26 -5.02 -5.37 -2.30
CA VAL A 26 -5.78 -4.32 -1.61
C VAL A 26 -7.26 -4.36 -2.05
N VAL A 27 -7.52 -4.46 -3.35
CA VAL A 27 -8.88 -4.56 -3.90
C VAL A 27 -9.63 -5.77 -3.33
N ASN A 28 -9.01 -6.96 -3.32
CA ASN A 28 -9.63 -8.16 -2.79
C ASN A 28 -9.88 -8.06 -1.27
N GLY A 29 -8.99 -7.38 -0.54
CA GLY A 29 -9.20 -7.05 0.87
C GLY A 29 -10.41 -6.14 1.09
N LEU A 30 -10.54 -5.09 0.29
CA LEU A 30 -11.70 -4.18 0.32
C LEU A 30 -13.01 -4.91 -0.01
N GLU A 31 -13.02 -5.76 -1.04
CA GLU A 31 -14.21 -6.58 -1.38
C GLU A 31 -14.62 -7.50 -0.21
N LYS A 32 -13.65 -8.07 0.52
CA LYS A 32 -13.92 -8.86 1.74
C LYS A 32 -14.47 -8.02 2.90
N MET A 33 -14.18 -6.73 2.93
CA MET A 33 -14.77 -5.77 3.88
C MET A 33 -16.15 -5.27 3.43
N GLY A 34 -16.66 -5.71 2.27
CA GLY A 34 -17.96 -5.31 1.76
C GLY A 34 -17.94 -4.15 0.77
N VAL A 35 -16.76 -3.63 0.42
CA VAL A 35 -16.64 -2.54 -0.55
C VAL A 35 -17.05 -3.02 -1.93
N ASN A 36 -17.99 -2.31 -2.54
CA ASN A 36 -18.41 -2.57 -3.90
C ASN A 36 -17.36 -2.07 -4.91
N TYR A 37 -16.34 -2.89 -5.21
CA TYR A 37 -15.28 -2.49 -6.14
C TYR A 37 -15.70 -2.55 -7.61
N ARG A 38 -16.64 -3.42 -7.98
CA ARG A 38 -17.07 -3.66 -9.37
C ARG A 38 -18.55 -3.33 -9.57
N GLY A 39 -18.96 -3.01 -10.81
CA GLY A 39 -20.37 -2.76 -11.14
C GLY A 39 -20.73 -1.27 -11.28
N LYS A 40 -22.04 -0.96 -11.24
CA LYS A 40 -22.58 0.32 -11.75
C LYS A 40 -22.20 1.55 -10.92
N ASP A 41 -22.16 1.40 -9.60
CA ASP A 41 -21.93 2.45 -8.61
C ASP A 41 -20.76 2.02 -7.71
N SER A 42 -19.64 1.67 -8.36
CA SER A 42 -18.53 0.97 -7.73
C SER A 42 -17.28 1.84 -7.60
N LEU A 43 -16.40 1.49 -6.67
CA LEU A 43 -15.12 2.18 -6.47
C LEU A 43 -14.31 2.27 -7.77
N SER A 44 -14.22 1.18 -8.55
CA SER A 44 -13.48 1.20 -9.82
C SER A 44 -14.01 2.25 -10.81
N ARG A 45 -15.33 2.51 -10.84
CA ARG A 45 -15.91 3.56 -11.67
C ARG A 45 -15.65 4.96 -11.14
N GLN A 46 -15.63 5.13 -9.82
CA GLN A 46 -15.26 6.39 -9.21
C GLN A 46 -13.79 6.75 -9.55
N LEU A 47 -12.87 5.79 -9.42
CA LEU A 47 -11.46 5.97 -9.80
C LEU A 47 -11.30 6.30 -11.30
N LEU A 48 -12.05 5.59 -12.17
CA LEU A 48 -12.10 5.88 -13.59
C LEU A 48 -12.63 7.29 -13.89
N GLN A 49 -13.69 7.72 -13.18
CA GLN A 49 -14.26 9.05 -13.35
C GLN A 49 -13.28 10.13 -12.88
N MET A 50 -12.56 9.91 -11.78
CA MET A 50 -11.49 10.80 -11.32
C MET A 50 -10.42 10.99 -12.40
N ALA A 51 -9.96 9.89 -13.03
CA ALA A 51 -8.99 9.94 -14.12
C ALA A 51 -9.47 10.82 -15.28
N ARG A 52 -10.71 10.59 -15.73
CA ARG A 52 -11.31 11.28 -16.87
C ARG A 52 -11.56 12.75 -16.60
N THR A 53 -12.06 13.09 -15.41
CA THR A 53 -12.27 14.49 -15.01
C THR A 53 -10.97 15.29 -15.04
N GLU A 54 -9.83 14.67 -14.72
CA GLU A 54 -8.51 15.30 -14.78
C GLU A 54 -7.81 15.18 -16.14
N GLY A 55 -8.45 14.58 -17.14
CA GLY A 55 -7.84 14.36 -18.46
C GLY A 55 -6.64 13.40 -18.43
N ARG A 56 -6.56 12.51 -17.43
CA ARG A 56 -5.52 11.49 -17.28
C ARG A 56 -5.94 10.19 -17.96
N ALA A 57 -4.98 9.28 -18.12
CA ALA A 57 -5.25 7.92 -18.57
C ALA A 57 -6.22 7.21 -17.61
N ASP A 58 -7.12 6.39 -18.15
CA ASP A 58 -8.21 5.72 -17.40
C ASP A 58 -7.72 4.93 -16.17
N ASN A 59 -6.47 4.44 -16.19
CA ASN A 59 -5.86 3.68 -15.10
C ASN A 59 -5.05 4.52 -14.09
N ALA A 60 -5.01 5.85 -14.23
CA ALA A 60 -4.14 6.72 -13.42
C ALA A 60 -4.44 6.66 -11.90
N TYR A 61 -5.67 6.28 -11.52
CA TYR A 61 -6.09 6.16 -10.11
C TYR A 61 -6.21 4.71 -9.63
N PHE A 62 -5.82 3.71 -10.42
CA PHE A 62 -5.74 2.33 -9.93
C PHE A 62 -4.45 2.11 -9.13
N THR A 63 -4.36 2.84 -8.01
CA THR A 63 -3.25 2.85 -7.06
C THR A 63 -3.79 2.94 -5.63
N GLY A 64 -2.94 2.69 -4.62
CA GLY A 64 -3.34 2.88 -3.22
C GLY A 64 -3.70 4.33 -2.89
N GLU A 65 -3.01 5.30 -3.50
CA GLU A 65 -3.32 6.72 -3.39
C GLU A 65 -4.67 7.07 -4.01
N GLY A 66 -5.01 6.46 -5.16
CA GLY A 66 -6.31 6.67 -5.79
C GLY A 66 -7.45 6.12 -4.94
N ILE A 67 -7.29 4.91 -4.39
CA ILE A 67 -8.24 4.33 -3.43
C ILE A 67 -8.41 5.26 -2.22
N THR A 68 -7.30 5.71 -1.63
CA THR A 68 -7.29 6.62 -0.49
C THR A 68 -8.05 7.90 -0.81
N GLN A 69 -7.80 8.50 -1.97
CA GLN A 69 -8.47 9.74 -2.38
C GLN A 69 -9.98 9.55 -2.62
N ALA A 70 -10.41 8.36 -3.03
CA ALA A 70 -11.81 8.08 -3.32
C ALA A 70 -12.65 7.77 -2.07
N ILE A 71 -12.11 6.98 -1.13
CA ILE A 71 -12.87 6.41 0.00
C ILE A 71 -12.14 6.48 1.35
N GLY A 72 -11.15 7.36 1.48
CA GLY A 72 -10.39 7.51 2.71
C GLY A 72 -9.84 8.91 2.91
N ASP A 73 -8.96 9.00 3.90
CA ASP A 73 -8.23 10.21 4.25
C ASP A 73 -6.72 9.96 4.18
N LYS A 74 -6.00 10.94 3.66
CA LYS A 74 -4.54 10.90 3.63
C LYS A 74 -4.00 11.35 4.98
N VAL A 75 -3.51 10.42 5.79
CA VAL A 75 -3.02 10.70 7.16
C VAL A 75 -1.53 11.03 7.20
N TYR A 76 -0.77 10.61 6.19
CA TYR A 76 0.65 10.95 6.04
C TYR A 76 1.01 11.03 4.56
N SER A 77 1.90 11.97 4.23
CA SER A 77 2.43 12.13 2.88
C SER A 77 3.78 12.82 2.94
N LYS A 78 4.82 12.16 2.42
CA LYS A 78 6.17 12.72 2.38
C LYS A 78 6.81 12.46 1.02
N SER A 79 7.32 13.53 0.41
CA SER A 79 8.11 13.46 -0.83
C SER A 79 9.59 13.63 -0.51
N ILE A 80 10.41 12.72 -1.05
CA ILE A 80 11.87 12.67 -0.85
C ILE A 80 12.51 12.87 -2.22
N LEU A 81 12.89 14.10 -2.54
CA LEU A 81 13.44 14.47 -3.85
C LEU A 81 14.85 13.92 -4.09
N HIS A 82 15.64 13.80 -3.01
CA HIS A 82 17.03 13.38 -3.04
C HIS A 82 17.26 12.29 -2.00
N ALA A 83 16.76 11.09 -2.30
CA ALA A 83 16.92 9.94 -1.43
C ALA A 83 18.41 9.65 -1.19
N GLN A 84 18.75 9.42 0.08
CA GLN A 84 20.07 8.98 0.50
C GLN A 84 19.88 7.64 1.18
N ALA A 85 20.44 6.54 0.64
CA ALA A 85 20.38 5.22 1.26
C ALA A 85 21.24 5.16 2.54
N SER A 86 20.85 5.92 3.54
CA SER A 86 21.36 5.85 4.89
C SER A 86 20.32 5.17 5.79
N PRO A 87 20.75 4.34 6.74
CA PRO A 87 19.85 3.80 7.76
C PRO A 87 19.10 4.90 8.52
N GLN A 88 19.73 6.07 8.73
CA GLN A 88 19.13 7.19 9.45
C GLN A 88 17.91 7.75 8.74
N GLN A 89 17.95 7.97 7.41
CA GLN A 89 16.78 8.49 6.68
C GLN A 89 15.59 7.52 6.78
N SER A 90 15.84 6.22 6.75
CA SER A 90 14.79 5.20 6.90
C SER A 90 14.18 5.23 8.31
N GLN A 91 15.03 5.35 9.33
CA GLN A 91 14.62 5.47 10.74
C GLN A 91 13.77 6.72 10.97
N ASP A 92 14.20 7.87 10.45
CA ASP A 92 13.48 9.14 10.60
C ASP A 92 12.07 9.06 10.00
N ILE A 93 11.97 8.54 8.76
CA ILE A 93 10.69 8.33 8.08
C ILE A 93 9.81 7.34 8.86
N TYR A 94 10.37 6.24 9.32
CA TYR A 94 9.64 5.25 10.10
C TYR A 94 9.10 5.84 11.41
N HIS A 95 9.91 6.63 12.13
CA HIS A 95 9.49 7.30 13.36
C HIS A 95 8.36 8.30 13.11
N GLU A 96 8.44 9.10 12.05
CA GLU A 96 7.35 10.00 11.65
C GLU A 96 6.05 9.24 11.36
N MET A 97 6.15 8.12 10.64
CA MET A 97 4.99 7.28 10.31
C MET A 97 4.42 6.59 11.55
N LYS A 98 5.28 6.15 12.49
CA LYS A 98 4.91 5.29 13.64
C LYS A 98 3.84 5.90 14.53
N GLU A 99 3.87 7.21 14.72
CA GLU A 99 2.89 7.93 15.54
C GLU A 99 1.54 8.12 14.84
N LEU A 100 1.48 7.92 13.52
CA LEU A 100 0.32 8.20 12.69
C LEU A 100 -0.37 6.93 12.18
N MET A 101 0.40 5.85 11.99
CA MET A 101 -0.07 4.63 11.36
C MET A 101 -1.01 3.81 12.25
N GLN A 102 -1.96 3.15 11.62
CA GLN A 102 -2.83 2.18 12.26
C GLN A 102 -2.89 0.90 11.42
N LYS A 103 -3.16 -0.24 12.09
CA LYS A 103 -3.46 -1.49 11.39
C LYS A 103 -4.63 -1.29 10.44
N GLY A 104 -4.47 -1.74 9.21
CA GLY A 104 -5.45 -1.62 8.13
C GLY A 104 -5.31 -0.36 7.27
N ASP A 105 -4.40 0.56 7.60
CA ASP A 105 -4.09 1.68 6.71
C ASP A 105 -3.44 1.16 5.42
N ILE A 106 -3.76 1.80 4.29
CA ILE A 106 -3.09 1.57 3.00
C ILE A 106 -1.78 2.34 3.00
N LEU A 107 -0.67 1.66 2.71
CA LEU A 107 0.63 2.28 2.49
C LEU A 107 1.00 2.18 1.01
N SER A 108 1.38 3.32 0.43
CA SER A 108 1.88 3.40 -0.94
C SER A 108 3.29 3.97 -0.99
N PHE A 109 4.11 3.38 -1.86
CA PHE A 109 5.41 3.90 -2.30
C PHE A 109 5.33 4.20 -3.79
N SER A 110 5.67 5.43 -4.17
CA SER A 110 5.55 5.90 -5.55
C SER A 110 6.84 6.60 -6.00
N LEU A 111 7.44 6.06 -7.06
CA LEU A 111 8.44 6.69 -7.90
C LEU A 111 7.79 7.10 -9.23
N GLU A 112 8.49 7.87 -10.06
CA GLU A 112 7.99 8.23 -11.41
C GLU A 112 7.78 6.99 -12.29
N SER A 113 8.66 6.00 -12.16
CA SER A 113 8.68 4.81 -13.01
C SER A 113 8.05 3.56 -12.37
N LYS A 114 7.73 3.59 -11.07
CA LYS A 114 7.25 2.41 -10.34
C LYS A 114 6.44 2.80 -9.11
N GLY A 115 5.33 2.11 -8.89
CA GLY A 115 4.56 2.18 -7.64
C GLY A 115 4.49 0.82 -6.94
N HIS A 116 4.10 0.85 -5.68
CA HIS A 116 3.76 -0.32 -4.88
C HIS A 116 2.79 0.07 -3.77
N THR A 117 1.90 -0.85 -3.43
CA THR A 117 0.90 -0.61 -2.39
C THR A 117 0.69 -1.86 -1.56
N GLY A 118 0.22 -1.68 -0.34
CA GLY A 118 -0.10 -2.75 0.57
C GLY A 118 -0.75 -2.19 1.82
N VAL A 119 -0.75 -2.99 2.88
CA VAL A 119 -1.52 -2.70 4.08
C VAL A 119 -0.61 -2.74 5.29
N ILE A 120 -0.69 -1.71 6.12
CA ILE A 120 0.02 -1.65 7.41
C ILE A 120 -0.63 -2.67 8.36
N SER A 121 0.22 -3.52 8.92
CA SER A 121 -0.15 -4.53 9.93
C SER A 121 0.81 -4.38 11.11
N GLN A 122 0.64 -5.24 12.10
CA GLN A 122 1.60 -5.35 13.20
C GLN A 122 1.67 -6.82 13.61
N ASN A 123 2.89 -7.33 13.71
CA ASN A 123 3.19 -8.63 14.29
C ASN A 123 3.93 -8.42 15.61
N GLN A 124 3.37 -8.92 16.70
CA GLN A 124 3.83 -8.59 18.05
C GLN A 124 3.90 -7.07 18.25
N ASP A 125 5.08 -6.54 18.61
CA ASP A 125 5.30 -5.11 18.83
C ASP A 125 5.91 -4.38 17.61
N GLU A 126 6.08 -5.08 16.49
CA GLU A 126 6.70 -4.53 15.28
C GLU A 126 5.67 -4.19 14.20
N TRP A 127 5.79 -2.98 13.64
CA TRP A 127 5.00 -2.57 12.47
C TRP A 127 5.48 -3.29 11.23
N THR A 128 4.54 -3.81 10.46
CA THR A 128 4.77 -4.67 9.30
C THR A 128 3.97 -4.19 8.10
N PHE A 129 4.31 -4.72 6.94
CA PHE A 129 3.70 -4.37 5.67
C PHE A 129 3.27 -5.63 4.93
N ILE A 130 1.95 -5.79 4.78
CA ILE A 130 1.36 -6.86 3.99
C ILE A 130 1.26 -6.39 2.55
N ASN A 131 1.95 -7.07 1.65
CA ASN A 131 1.95 -6.72 0.24
C ASN A 131 2.00 -7.97 -0.65
N SER A 132 1.93 -7.76 -1.97
CA SER A 132 2.25 -8.80 -2.94
C SER A 132 3.37 -8.34 -3.85
N GLY A 133 4.45 -9.10 -3.89
CA GLY A 133 5.63 -8.74 -4.66
C GLY A 133 6.78 -9.65 -4.32
N ARG A 134 7.98 -9.19 -4.65
CA ARG A 134 9.20 -9.86 -4.22
C ARG A 134 9.41 -9.60 -2.73
N LEU A 135 9.38 -10.66 -1.93
CA LEU A 135 9.50 -10.58 -0.49
C LEU A 135 10.97 -10.70 -0.08
N ASP A 136 11.65 -9.57 0.08
CA ASP A 136 13.07 -9.52 0.46
C ASP A 136 13.26 -9.62 1.99
N HIS A 137 12.23 -9.30 2.79
CA HIS A 137 12.25 -9.27 4.25
C HIS A 137 11.03 -9.95 4.87
N SER A 138 10.62 -11.09 4.32
CA SER A 138 9.44 -11.80 4.81
C SER A 138 9.61 -12.29 6.24
N ILE A 139 8.61 -11.99 7.07
CA ILE A 139 8.46 -12.56 8.42
C ILE A 139 7.51 -13.76 8.43
N THR A 140 6.90 -14.08 7.29
CA THR A 140 5.98 -15.21 7.14
C THR A 140 6.77 -16.45 6.73
N GLU A 141 6.79 -17.47 7.60
CA GLU A 141 7.44 -18.74 7.31
C GLU A 141 6.80 -19.43 6.10
N GLY A 142 7.62 -19.91 5.16
CA GLY A 142 7.13 -20.59 3.95
C GLY A 142 6.49 -19.67 2.90
N ALA A 143 6.59 -18.35 3.05
CA ALA A 143 6.10 -17.41 2.04
C ALA A 143 6.81 -17.62 0.68
N PRO A 144 6.10 -17.45 -0.44
CA PRO A 144 6.71 -17.52 -1.76
C PRO A 144 7.73 -16.39 -1.92
N LYS A 145 8.82 -16.63 -2.66
CA LYS A 145 9.80 -15.57 -2.98
C LYS A 145 9.16 -14.37 -3.72
N ASN A 146 8.07 -14.62 -4.45
CA ASN A 146 7.30 -13.61 -5.15
C ASN A 146 5.80 -13.89 -5.00
N GLY A 147 5.09 -13.09 -4.23
CA GLY A 147 3.67 -13.24 -3.94
C GLY A 147 3.24 -12.49 -2.69
N VAL A 148 2.08 -12.86 -2.15
CA VAL A 148 1.49 -12.23 -0.97
C VAL A 148 2.22 -12.67 0.28
N GLY A 149 2.75 -11.71 1.03
CA GLY A 149 3.45 -11.93 2.29
C GLY A 149 3.42 -10.72 3.20
N GLU A 150 3.98 -10.90 4.39
CA GLU A 150 4.17 -9.85 5.38
C GLU A 150 5.68 -9.62 5.57
N GLU A 151 6.09 -8.36 5.58
CA GLU A 151 7.49 -7.94 5.69
C GLU A 151 7.67 -6.90 6.79
N THR A 152 8.90 -6.79 7.31
CA THR A 152 9.26 -5.74 8.27
C THR A 152 9.16 -4.36 7.60
N LEU A 153 8.37 -3.45 8.17
CA LEU A 153 8.07 -2.17 7.52
C LEU A 153 9.32 -1.27 7.38
N ILE A 154 10.20 -1.23 8.38
CA ILE A 154 11.42 -0.41 8.33
C ILE A 154 12.36 -0.88 7.21
N ASP A 155 12.44 -2.18 6.96
CA ASP A 155 13.27 -2.74 5.89
C ASP A 155 12.68 -2.42 4.51
N GLU A 156 11.35 -2.47 4.38
CA GLU A 156 10.68 -2.08 3.14
C GLU A 156 10.87 -0.59 2.82
N ILE A 157 10.74 0.29 3.81
CA ILE A 157 11.04 1.72 3.66
C ILE A 157 12.49 1.92 3.15
N ASN A 158 13.45 1.21 3.75
CA ASN A 158 14.85 1.25 3.34
C ASN A 158 15.07 0.76 1.90
N ASN A 159 14.36 -0.28 1.47
CA ASN A 159 14.41 -0.77 0.09
C ASN A 159 13.90 0.27 -0.90
N TRP A 160 12.81 0.98 -0.60
CA TRP A 160 12.29 2.05 -1.46
C TRP A 160 13.21 3.26 -1.52
N ILE A 161 13.82 3.66 -0.41
CA ILE A 161 14.82 4.75 -0.40
C ILE A 161 16.04 4.38 -1.25
N LYS A 162 16.57 3.16 -1.10
CA LYS A 162 17.66 2.64 -1.95
C LYS A 162 17.28 2.63 -3.43
N LEU A 163 16.06 2.20 -3.74
CA LEU A 163 15.56 2.16 -5.11
C LEU A 163 15.46 3.58 -5.70
N ALA A 164 14.90 4.52 -4.96
CA ALA A 164 14.78 5.93 -5.34
C ALA A 164 16.16 6.55 -5.62
N GLN A 165 17.11 6.35 -4.71
CA GLN A 165 18.49 6.84 -4.91
C GLN A 165 19.13 6.24 -6.15
N LYS A 166 19.02 4.90 -6.33
CA LYS A 166 19.59 4.20 -7.49
C LYS A 166 19.02 4.72 -8.81
N ARG A 167 17.72 5.03 -8.83
CA ARG A 167 17.01 5.53 -10.02
C ARG A 167 17.11 7.04 -10.20
N LYS A 168 17.56 7.78 -9.18
CA LYS A 168 17.54 9.25 -9.14
C LYS A 168 16.13 9.83 -9.32
N GLU A 169 15.14 9.12 -8.77
CA GLU A 169 13.74 9.52 -8.80
C GLU A 169 13.31 10.01 -7.41
N SER A 170 12.30 10.88 -7.37
CA SER A 170 11.68 11.28 -6.12
C SER A 170 10.84 10.12 -5.58
N LEU A 171 10.91 9.88 -4.27
CA LEU A 171 10.05 8.91 -3.58
C LEU A 171 8.92 9.61 -2.84
N LEU A 172 7.68 9.30 -3.20
CA LEU A 172 6.50 9.65 -2.45
C LEU A 172 6.08 8.45 -1.58
N ILE A 173 5.92 8.69 -0.29
CA ILE A 173 5.37 7.72 0.67
C ILE A 173 4.04 8.29 1.17
N THR A 174 2.98 7.50 1.10
CA THR A 174 1.63 7.92 1.51
C THR A 174 1.00 6.86 2.41
N ILE A 175 0.39 7.30 3.52
CA ILE A 175 -0.50 6.46 4.32
C ILE A 175 -1.92 6.99 4.13
N GLY A 176 -2.81 6.10 3.71
CA GLY A 176 -4.24 6.32 3.57
C GLY A 176 -5.03 5.53 4.60
N ARG A 177 -5.95 6.19 5.28
CA ARG A 177 -6.89 5.56 6.20
C ARG A 177 -8.24 5.45 5.53
N LEU A 178 -8.82 4.25 5.51
CA LEU A 178 -10.17 4.06 4.99
C LEU A 178 -11.17 4.75 5.91
N ASP A 179 -12.12 5.46 5.30
CA ASP A 179 -13.25 6.05 5.99
C ASP A 179 -14.37 5.01 6.04
N THR A 180 -14.56 4.40 7.22
CA THR A 180 -15.53 3.30 7.40
C THR A 180 -16.97 3.73 7.14
N GLU A 181 -17.29 5.02 7.23
CA GLU A 181 -18.64 5.52 6.91
C GLU A 181 -18.90 5.55 5.40
N LYS A 182 -17.85 5.64 4.58
CA LYS A 182 -17.92 5.56 3.11
C LYS A 182 -17.90 4.13 2.56
N LEU A 183 -17.73 3.13 3.43
CA LEU A 183 -17.73 1.70 3.06
C LEU A 183 -19.12 1.06 3.16
N ALA A 184 -20.11 1.75 3.72
CA ALA A 184 -21.46 1.27 4.02
C ALA A 184 -22.52 1.68 2.98
#